data_AF-A0A534NX14-F1
#
_entry.id   AF-A0A534NX14-F1
#
_cell.length_a   1.000
_cell.length_b   1.000
_cell.length_c   1.000
_cell.angle_alpha   90.00
_cell.angle_beta   90.00
_cell.angle_gamma   90.00
#
_symmetry.space_group_name_H-M   'P 1'
#
loop_
_entity.id
_entity.type
_entity.pdbx_description
1 polymer ?
#
loop_
_entity_poly.entity_id
_entity_poly.type
_entity_poly.pdbx_seq_one_letter_code
_entity_poly.pdbx_strand_id
1 'polypeptide(L)'
;MRSACSALLLLCAVACGNLSNEDVAFIEAIPQKDELHVVVPQGDTAQPACAIASADIAISARTTGNAINSGVDGILGLVDAIRAVPPTTRDTDSRTWGPFHDDKHPGVDVQVTMMRELDAKLVPWRWIYVIAARRKPADFLPIVEGEFFGAQARDGSGRVTLHFENSRTLQINQPTDPNFPARIYYDLTGNPRTVSLDLTSGQGFGLVGFDYGYAGYADGHGRFDYAIPQSNGCLLEVSAWFTPQGAGKLTYRALCPLNLIYGDITQCFDVSACITYVNDPFAFTAQCNGLKPCLLGNPASCPALP
;
A
#
# COMPACT_ATOMS: atom_id res chain seq x y z
N MET A 1 1.55 21.36 -2.34
CA MET A 1 2.81 22.11 -2.19
C MET A 1 3.95 21.15 -2.47
N ARG A 2 4.76 21.46 -3.49
CA ARG A 2 5.91 20.66 -3.91
C ARG A 2 7.08 20.97 -2.96
N SER A 3 7.76 19.94 -2.45
CA SER A 3 9.22 19.93 -2.27
C SER A 3 9.72 18.58 -1.74
N ALA A 4 10.36 17.85 -2.66
CA ALA A 4 11.57 17.04 -2.50
C ALA A 4 11.66 16.06 -1.31
N CYS A 5 11.29 14.82 -1.60
CA CYS A 5 11.87 13.64 -0.98
C CYS A 5 13.33 13.50 -1.45
N SER A 6 14.28 14.07 -0.71
CA SER A 6 15.71 13.78 -0.86
C SER A 6 16.32 13.64 0.53
N ALA A 7 16.18 12.45 1.11
CA ALA A 7 16.85 12.08 2.35
C ALA A 7 18.25 11.57 2.01
N LEU A 8 19.22 12.49 1.90
CA LEU A 8 20.63 12.13 1.83
C LEU A 8 21.12 11.91 3.28
N LEU A 9 21.15 10.65 3.73
CA LEU A 9 21.88 10.23 4.92
C LEU A 9 23.38 10.30 4.62
N LEU A 10 24.10 11.29 5.16
CA LEU A 10 25.56 11.26 5.20
C LEU A 10 26.02 10.43 6.40
N LEU A 11 26.21 9.13 6.19
CA LEU A 11 26.89 8.26 7.14
C LEU A 11 28.40 8.59 7.16
N CYS A 12 28.92 8.99 8.32
CA CYS A 12 30.35 9.11 8.55
C CYS A 12 31.00 7.72 8.45
N ALA A 13 31.82 7.55 7.40
CA ALA A 13 32.46 6.30 7.02
C ALA A 13 33.57 5.88 7.98
N VAL A 14 33.31 4.82 8.77
CA VAL A 14 34.34 3.90 9.26
C VAL A 14 33.87 2.46 9.07
N ALA A 15 33.63 2.07 7.82
CA ALA A 15 33.44 0.66 7.45
C ALA A 15 33.93 0.44 6.01
N CYS A 16 35.24 0.18 5.86
CA CYS A 16 35.79 -0.35 4.62
C CYS A 16 35.41 -1.83 4.49
N GLY A 17 34.27 -2.12 3.86
CA GLY A 17 33.88 -3.49 3.53
C GLY A 17 32.97 -3.51 2.31
N ASN A 18 33.36 -4.26 1.28
CA ASN A 18 32.50 -4.49 0.11
C ASN A 18 31.38 -5.48 0.47
N LEU A 19 30.25 -5.38 -0.22
CA LEU A 19 29.17 -6.38 -0.14
C LEU A 19 29.66 -7.72 -0.72
N SER A 20 29.36 -8.81 -0.03
CA SER A 20 29.54 -10.17 -0.56
C SER A 20 28.34 -10.61 -1.40
N ASN A 21 28.49 -11.64 -2.24
CA ASN A 21 27.37 -12.22 -2.99
C ASN A 21 26.23 -12.68 -2.08
N GLU A 22 26.55 -13.18 -0.89
CA GLU A 22 25.54 -13.53 0.12
C GLU A 22 24.82 -12.29 0.63
N ASP A 23 25.54 -11.18 0.90
CA ASP A 23 24.89 -9.93 1.34
C ASP A 23 23.90 -9.43 0.27
N VAL A 24 24.22 -9.59 -1.02
CA VAL A 24 23.31 -9.26 -2.12
C VAL A 24 22.05 -10.14 -2.09
N ALA A 25 22.17 -11.45 -1.84
CA ALA A 25 21.01 -12.33 -1.74
C ALA A 25 20.05 -11.92 -0.61
N PHE A 26 20.57 -11.49 0.55
CA PHE A 26 19.74 -10.93 1.62
C PHE A 26 19.08 -9.61 1.20
N ILE A 27 19.80 -8.72 0.53
CA ILE A 27 19.26 -7.43 0.08
C ILE A 27 18.18 -7.61 -1.01
N GLU A 28 18.34 -8.57 -1.92
CA GLU A 28 17.38 -8.89 -3.00
C GLU A 28 16.12 -9.62 -2.50
N ALA A 29 16.14 -10.10 -1.26
CA ALA A 29 14.97 -10.70 -0.61
C ALA A 29 13.97 -9.67 -0.09
N ILE A 30 14.33 -8.38 -0.04
CA ILE A 30 13.39 -7.30 0.28
C ILE A 30 12.81 -6.72 -1.02
N PRO A 31 11.48 -6.57 -1.15
CA PRO A 31 10.88 -5.96 -2.32
C PRO A 31 11.41 -4.56 -2.61
N GLN A 32 11.58 -4.26 -3.90
CA GLN A 32 11.97 -2.93 -4.36
C GLN A 32 10.76 -2.01 -4.53
N LYS A 33 11.07 -0.72 -4.73
CA LYS A 33 10.06 0.34 -4.80
C LYS A 33 9.04 0.10 -5.88
N ASP A 34 9.53 -0.11 -7.09
CA ASP A 34 8.70 -0.28 -8.27
C ASP A 34 7.92 -1.61 -8.26
N GLU A 35 8.22 -2.51 -7.32
CA GLU A 35 7.56 -3.82 -7.18
C GLU A 35 6.31 -3.74 -6.29
N LEU A 36 6.34 -2.90 -5.24
CA LEU A 36 5.23 -2.73 -4.29
C LEU A 36 4.36 -1.50 -4.58
N HIS A 37 4.83 -0.57 -5.41
CA HIS A 37 4.07 0.63 -5.74
C HIS A 37 2.80 0.28 -6.52
N VAL A 38 1.68 0.69 -5.95
CA VAL A 38 0.37 0.64 -6.57
C VAL A 38 0.31 1.67 -7.71
N VAL A 39 0.04 1.20 -8.92
CA VAL A 39 -0.11 2.08 -10.09
C VAL A 39 -1.57 2.48 -10.21
N VAL A 40 -1.88 3.70 -9.76
CA VAL A 40 -3.17 4.33 -10.05
C VAL A 40 -2.94 5.42 -11.08
N PRO A 41 -3.60 5.36 -12.25
CA PRO A 41 -3.47 6.41 -13.24
C PRO A 41 -3.80 7.78 -12.63
N GLN A 42 -2.86 8.71 -12.73
CA GLN A 42 -3.11 10.10 -12.39
C GLN A 42 -4.01 10.68 -13.48
N GLY A 43 -5.25 11.03 -13.12
CA GLY A 43 -6.09 11.79 -14.04
C GLY A 43 -5.64 13.23 -14.13
N ASP A 44 -6.26 13.98 -15.03
CA ASP A 44 -5.98 15.41 -15.19
C ASP A 44 -6.15 16.18 -13.88
N THR A 45 -5.16 17.00 -13.54
CA THR A 45 -5.13 17.81 -12.31
C THR A 45 -6.08 18.99 -12.34
N ALA A 46 -6.61 19.35 -13.52
CA ALA A 46 -7.68 20.32 -13.67
C ALA A 46 -8.98 19.53 -13.80
N GLN A 47 -9.84 19.56 -12.77
CA GLN A 47 -11.18 19.00 -12.90
C GLN A 47 -12.03 19.94 -13.77
N PRO A 48 -12.42 19.52 -15.00
CA PRO A 48 -13.41 20.27 -15.74
C PRO A 48 -14.76 20.19 -15.03
N ALA A 49 -15.67 21.12 -15.34
CA ALA A 49 -17.06 20.98 -14.91
C ALA A 49 -17.67 19.74 -15.57
N CYS A 50 -17.89 18.68 -14.78
CA CYS A 50 -18.46 17.44 -15.28
C CYS A 50 -19.92 17.62 -15.68
N ALA A 51 -20.33 17.04 -16.81
CA ALA A 51 -21.70 17.16 -17.31
C ALA A 51 -22.75 16.46 -16.42
N ILE A 52 -22.37 15.34 -15.79
CA ILE A 52 -23.22 14.61 -14.84
C ILE A 52 -22.79 14.94 -13.41
N ALA A 53 -21.62 14.44 -13.00
CA ALA A 53 -21.00 14.70 -11.70
C ALA A 53 -19.54 14.20 -11.72
N SER A 54 -18.78 14.49 -10.66
CA SER A 54 -17.50 13.85 -10.39
C SER A 54 -17.69 12.40 -9.90
N ALA A 55 -16.76 11.53 -10.27
CA ALA A 55 -16.67 10.17 -9.74
C ALA A 55 -15.83 10.15 -8.45
N ASP A 56 -16.44 10.53 -7.33
CA ASP A 56 -15.72 10.77 -6.06
C ASP A 56 -14.95 9.54 -5.56
N ILE A 57 -15.49 8.33 -5.74
CA ILE A 57 -14.78 7.09 -5.41
C ILE A 57 -13.54 6.90 -6.29
N ALA A 58 -13.59 7.25 -7.57
CA ALA A 58 -12.43 7.16 -8.45
C ALA A 58 -11.32 8.14 -8.02
N ILE A 59 -11.70 9.33 -7.56
CA ILE A 59 -10.78 10.32 -6.99
C ILE A 59 -10.21 9.83 -5.65
N SER A 60 -11.06 9.25 -4.81
CA SER A 60 -10.65 8.63 -3.55
C SER A 60 -9.64 7.51 -3.80
N ALA A 61 -9.88 6.65 -4.79
CA ALA A 61 -8.97 5.56 -5.14
C ALA A 61 -7.57 6.03 -5.55
N ARG A 62 -7.47 7.12 -6.31
CA ARG A 62 -6.18 7.76 -6.63
C ARG A 62 -5.47 8.25 -5.36
N THR A 63 -6.23 8.83 -4.44
CA THR A 63 -5.70 9.34 -3.16
C THR A 63 -5.27 8.18 -2.25
N THR A 64 -6.05 7.10 -2.20
CA THR A 64 -5.73 5.85 -1.50
C THR A 64 -4.47 5.21 -2.05
N GLY A 65 -4.31 5.11 -3.37
CA GLY A 65 -3.08 4.59 -3.98
C GLY A 65 -1.85 5.40 -3.59
N ASN A 66 -1.94 6.73 -3.60
CA ASN A 66 -0.85 7.58 -3.13
C ASN A 66 -0.52 7.36 -1.64
N ALA A 67 -1.53 7.18 -0.80
CA ALA A 67 -1.36 6.89 0.62
C ALA A 67 -0.70 5.52 0.86
N ILE A 68 -1.13 4.47 0.13
CA ILE A 68 -0.50 3.15 0.15
C ILE A 68 0.96 3.25 -0.29
N ASN A 69 1.24 3.95 -1.39
CA ASN A 69 2.61 4.16 -1.89
C ASN A 69 3.48 4.93 -0.89
N SER A 70 2.92 5.89 -0.16
CA SER A 70 3.63 6.58 0.91
C SER A 70 3.99 5.65 2.08
N GLY A 71 3.12 4.68 2.41
CA GLY A 71 3.42 3.66 3.41
C GLY A 71 4.52 2.70 2.95
N VAL A 72 4.45 2.26 1.69
CA VAL A 72 5.47 1.45 1.02
C VAL A 72 6.82 2.17 0.96
N ASP A 73 6.84 3.47 0.67
CA ASP A 73 8.06 4.29 0.67
C ASP A 73 8.80 4.30 2.01
N GLY A 74 8.08 4.21 3.13
CA GLY A 74 8.68 4.07 4.45
C GLY A 74 9.48 2.77 4.62
N ILE A 75 8.98 1.67 4.04
CA ILE A 75 9.66 0.37 4.03
C ILE A 75 10.90 0.43 3.15
N LEU A 76 10.85 1.15 2.04
CA LEU A 76 11.93 1.17 1.05
C LEU A 76 13.12 2.03 1.47
N GLY A 77 12.90 3.03 2.34
CA GLY A 77 13.98 3.72 3.01
C GLY A 77 14.94 2.77 3.76
N LEU A 78 14.45 1.60 4.20
CA LEU A 78 15.28 0.53 4.76
C LEU A 78 16.26 -0.03 3.72
N VAL A 79 15.74 -0.38 2.55
CA VAL A 79 16.49 -1.05 1.48
C VAL A 79 17.65 -0.18 1.05
N ASP A 80 17.40 1.12 0.91
CA ASP A 80 18.43 2.10 0.57
C ASP A 80 19.50 2.21 1.67
N ALA A 81 19.09 2.19 2.95
CA ALA A 81 20.02 2.26 4.08
C ALA A 81 20.92 1.02 4.21
N ILE A 82 20.37 -0.19 4.06
CA ILE A 82 21.17 -1.44 4.15
C ILE A 82 22.04 -1.66 2.91
N ARG A 83 21.66 -1.12 1.75
CA ARG A 83 22.48 -1.18 0.52
C ARG A 83 23.71 -0.29 0.61
N ALA A 84 23.65 0.78 1.40
CA ALA A 84 24.72 1.76 1.50
C ALA A 84 25.92 1.26 2.34
N VAL A 85 25.73 0.26 3.21
CA VAL A 85 26.77 -0.21 4.14
C VAL A 85 26.75 -1.73 4.30
N PRO A 86 27.92 -2.38 4.48
CA PRO A 86 27.97 -3.80 4.75
C PRO A 86 27.33 -4.13 6.13
N PRO A 87 26.82 -5.37 6.32
CA PRO A 87 26.39 -5.84 7.62
C PRO A 87 27.52 -5.73 8.65
N THR A 88 27.17 -5.33 9.87
CA THR A 88 28.09 -5.31 11.03
C THR A 88 28.36 -6.71 11.54
N THR A 89 27.40 -7.62 11.42
CA THR A 89 27.56 -9.05 11.75
C THR A 89 27.00 -9.92 10.64
N ARG A 90 27.69 -11.04 10.37
CA ARG A 90 27.29 -12.05 9.39
C ARG A 90 27.35 -13.42 10.04
N ASP A 91 26.24 -14.15 10.00
CA ASP A 91 26.19 -15.58 10.31
C ASP A 91 25.83 -16.39 9.05
N THR A 92 25.71 -17.71 9.14
CA THR A 92 25.37 -18.56 7.99
C THR A 92 24.06 -18.13 7.31
N ASP A 93 23.03 -17.88 8.11
CA ASP A 93 21.67 -17.63 7.63
C ASP A 93 21.06 -16.33 8.17
N SER A 94 21.92 -15.44 8.70
CA SER A 94 21.49 -14.13 9.17
C SER A 94 22.47 -13.01 8.82
N ARG A 95 21.95 -11.79 8.75
CA ARG A 95 22.71 -10.56 8.59
C ARG A 95 22.18 -9.52 9.56
N THR A 96 23.10 -8.81 10.20
CA THR A 96 22.77 -7.69 11.10
C THR A 96 23.49 -6.45 10.62
N TRP A 97 22.77 -5.33 10.52
CA TRP A 97 23.32 -4.01 10.29
C TRP A 97 23.08 -3.13 11.51
N GLY A 98 24.12 -2.45 11.97
CA GLY A 98 24.09 -1.57 13.14
C GLY A 98 24.53 -2.27 14.44
N PRO A 99 24.21 -1.69 15.61
CA PRO A 99 23.35 -0.53 15.78
C PRO A 99 23.96 0.77 15.23
N PHE A 100 23.16 1.58 14.57
CA PHE A 100 23.51 2.91 14.07
C PHE A 100 22.84 3.97 14.93
N HIS A 101 23.50 5.11 15.11
CA HIS A 101 22.88 6.25 15.77
C HIS A 101 21.87 6.93 14.84
N ASP A 102 20.69 7.28 15.35
CA ASP A 102 19.74 8.12 14.62
C ASP A 102 20.02 9.60 14.90
N ASP A 103 20.65 10.28 13.94
CA ASP A 103 21.00 11.70 14.06
C ASP A 103 19.77 12.62 14.16
N LYS A 104 18.59 12.18 13.69
CA LYS A 104 17.34 12.96 13.81
C LYS A 104 16.69 12.80 15.18
N HIS A 105 16.99 11.72 15.89
CA HIS A 105 16.39 11.40 17.17
C HIS A 105 17.48 11.08 18.20
N PRO A 106 18.08 12.12 18.83
CA PRO A 106 19.15 11.92 19.81
C PRO A 106 18.80 10.91 20.89
N GLY A 107 19.74 10.00 21.14
CA GLY A 107 19.60 8.88 22.09
C GLY A 107 18.90 7.64 21.52
N VAL A 108 18.53 7.63 20.24
CA VAL A 108 17.97 6.45 19.56
C VAL A 108 19.07 5.73 18.77
N ASP A 109 19.09 4.40 18.90
CA ASP A 109 19.86 3.52 18.03
C ASP A 109 18.88 2.74 17.13
N VAL A 110 19.27 2.48 15.88
CA VAL A 110 18.53 1.67 14.91
C VAL A 110 19.35 0.45 14.51
N GLN A 111 18.70 -0.70 14.36
CA GLN A 111 19.30 -1.95 13.91
C GLN A 111 18.40 -2.59 12.85
N VAL A 112 19.03 -3.25 11.89
CA VAL A 112 18.33 -4.12 10.94
C VAL A 112 18.84 -5.53 11.13
N THR A 113 17.93 -6.48 11.20
CA THR A 113 18.25 -7.91 11.19
C THR A 113 17.51 -8.57 10.05
N MET A 114 18.18 -9.50 9.38
CA MET A 114 17.58 -10.36 8.38
C MET A 114 17.97 -11.80 8.65
N MET A 115 17.02 -12.71 8.43
CA MET A 115 17.20 -14.15 8.54
C MET A 115 16.59 -14.83 7.32
N ARG A 116 17.20 -15.93 6.87
CA ARG A 116 16.62 -16.82 5.87
C ARG A 116 16.31 -18.18 6.47
N GLU A 117 15.19 -18.76 6.06
CA GLU A 117 14.83 -20.15 6.34
C GLU A 117 15.01 -20.98 5.07
N LEU A 118 15.67 -22.12 5.22
CA LEU A 118 15.96 -23.05 4.14
C LEU A 118 14.97 -24.23 4.16
N ASP A 119 14.67 -24.77 2.99
CA ASP A 119 13.87 -25.98 2.85
C ASP A 119 14.73 -27.25 3.07
N ALA A 120 14.13 -28.43 2.91
CA ALA A 120 14.85 -29.70 3.06
C ALA A 120 15.98 -29.91 2.03
N LYS A 121 16.03 -29.10 0.96
CA LYS A 121 17.06 -29.12 -0.09
C LYS A 121 18.06 -27.98 0.07
N LEU A 122 18.04 -27.27 1.20
CA LEU A 122 18.89 -26.11 1.47
C LEU A 122 18.62 -24.92 0.55
N VAL A 123 17.40 -24.79 0.02
CA VAL A 123 16.98 -23.66 -0.80
C VAL A 123 16.24 -22.65 0.09
N PRO A 124 16.60 -21.36 0.08
CA PRO A 124 15.85 -20.33 0.80
C PRO A 124 14.41 -20.28 0.29
N TRP A 125 13.44 -20.39 1.21
CA TRP A 125 12.01 -20.30 0.87
C TRP A 125 11.29 -19.19 1.63
N ARG A 126 11.85 -18.73 2.75
CA ARG A 126 11.33 -17.61 3.54
C ARG A 126 12.45 -16.72 4.03
N TRP A 127 12.20 -15.43 4.02
CA TRP A 127 13.12 -14.39 4.48
C TRP A 127 12.36 -13.50 5.47
N ILE A 128 12.99 -13.21 6.59
CA ILE A 128 12.42 -12.41 7.67
C ILE A 128 13.35 -11.22 7.86
N TYR A 129 12.79 -10.01 7.90
CA TYR A 129 13.54 -8.80 8.18
C TYR A 129 12.85 -7.97 9.25
N VAL A 130 13.65 -7.42 10.16
CA VAL A 130 13.18 -6.54 11.22
C VAL A 130 14.05 -5.30 11.26
N ILE A 131 13.41 -4.14 11.15
CA ILE A 131 13.99 -2.88 11.58
C ILE A 131 13.53 -2.66 13.00
N ALA A 132 14.48 -2.52 13.91
CA ALA A 132 14.19 -2.21 15.29
C ALA A 132 14.93 -0.96 15.72
N ALA A 133 14.35 -0.23 16.66
CA ALA A 133 14.96 0.92 17.27
C ALA A 133 14.86 0.84 18.79
N ARG A 134 15.81 1.46 19.48
CA ARG A 134 15.78 1.56 20.94
C ARG A 134 16.16 2.96 21.39
N ARG A 135 15.64 3.37 22.53
CA ARG A 135 16.17 4.47 23.32
C ARG A 135 16.89 3.88 24.53
N LYS A 136 18.20 4.07 24.64
CA LYS A 136 18.98 3.49 25.74
C LYS A 136 18.43 3.93 27.11
N PRO A 137 18.41 3.06 28.14
CA PRO A 137 18.96 1.71 28.18
C PRO A 137 17.98 0.59 27.78
N ALA A 138 16.84 0.92 27.15
CA ALA A 138 15.80 -0.06 26.81
C ALA A 138 16.23 -1.02 25.69
N ASP A 139 15.47 -2.11 25.56
CA ASP A 139 15.61 -3.08 24.47
C ASP A 139 15.14 -2.51 23.12
N PHE A 140 15.53 -3.21 22.05
CA PHE A 140 15.08 -2.92 20.70
C PHE A 140 13.59 -3.27 20.54
N LEU A 141 12.82 -2.30 20.05
CA LEU A 141 11.44 -2.49 19.65
C LEU A 141 11.35 -2.52 18.12
N PRO A 142 10.63 -3.48 17.52
CA PRO A 142 10.43 -3.52 16.08
C PRO A 142 9.62 -2.29 15.64
N ILE A 143 10.06 -1.61 14.59
CA ILE A 143 9.34 -0.53 13.94
C ILE A 143 8.81 -0.96 12.58
N VAL A 144 9.50 -1.89 11.93
CA VAL A 144 9.06 -2.60 10.72
C VAL A 144 9.42 -4.07 10.87
N GLU A 145 8.45 -4.94 10.65
CA GLU A 145 8.67 -6.39 10.51
C GLU A 145 8.18 -6.83 9.15
N GLY A 146 8.92 -7.66 8.46
CA GLY A 146 8.48 -8.19 7.18
C GLY A 146 8.89 -9.63 6.97
N GLU A 147 8.06 -10.31 6.19
CA GLU A 147 8.28 -11.67 5.73
C GLU A 147 8.08 -11.72 4.23
N PHE A 148 8.98 -12.43 3.58
CA PHE A 148 8.95 -12.69 2.16
C PHE A 148 9.04 -14.19 1.92
N PHE A 149 8.25 -14.69 0.97
CA PHE A 149 8.18 -16.09 0.56
C PHE A 149 8.54 -16.21 -0.93
N GLY A 150 9.57 -17.01 -1.21
CA GLY A 150 10.09 -17.23 -2.56
C GLY A 150 11.61 -17.11 -2.64
N ALA A 151 12.13 -17.28 -3.86
CA ALA A 151 13.57 -17.19 -4.12
C ALA A 151 14.08 -15.75 -4.22
N GLN A 152 13.25 -14.81 -4.67
CA GLN A 152 13.57 -13.40 -4.86
C GLN A 152 12.30 -12.54 -4.72
N ALA A 153 12.43 -11.33 -4.15
CA ALA A 153 11.28 -10.52 -3.76
C ALA A 153 10.31 -10.20 -4.91
N ARG A 154 10.84 -9.90 -6.10
CA ARG A 154 10.09 -9.43 -7.27
C ARG A 154 8.99 -10.36 -7.80
N ASP A 155 9.06 -11.66 -7.50
CA ASP A 155 8.17 -12.68 -8.04
C ASP A 155 7.53 -13.54 -6.93
N GLY A 156 7.60 -13.13 -5.67
CA GLY A 156 7.01 -13.87 -4.56
C GLY A 156 5.90 -13.11 -3.85
N SER A 157 5.62 -13.52 -2.63
CA SER A 157 4.57 -12.94 -1.81
C SER A 157 5.11 -12.64 -0.42
N GLY A 158 4.40 -11.82 0.33
CA GLY A 158 4.85 -11.46 1.65
C GLY A 158 3.93 -10.54 2.41
N ARG A 159 4.39 -10.18 3.58
CA ARG A 159 3.70 -9.24 4.47
C ARG A 159 4.69 -8.30 5.14
N VAL A 160 4.22 -7.11 5.43
CA VAL A 160 4.98 -6.11 6.19
C VAL A 160 4.07 -5.50 7.23
N THR A 161 4.55 -5.43 8.48
CA THR A 161 3.91 -4.74 9.58
C THR A 161 4.70 -3.50 9.92
N LEU A 162 4.02 -2.35 9.96
CA LEU A 162 4.56 -1.08 10.43
C LEU A 162 4.06 -0.83 11.85
N HIS A 163 4.96 -0.83 12.83
CA HIS A 163 4.65 -0.72 14.25
C HIS A 163 4.68 0.73 14.73
N PHE A 164 3.64 1.49 14.39
CA PHE A 164 3.53 2.90 14.77
C PHE A 164 3.46 3.09 16.30
N GLU A 165 2.88 2.13 17.01
CA GLU A 165 2.86 2.09 18.48
C GLU A 165 4.27 2.06 19.09
N ASN A 166 5.20 1.35 18.45
CA ASN A 166 6.60 1.28 18.91
C ASN A 166 7.34 2.57 18.56
N SER A 167 7.11 3.12 17.37
CA SER A 167 7.66 4.44 16.98
C SER A 167 7.24 5.54 17.95
N ARG A 168 6.03 5.48 18.50
CA ARG A 168 5.54 6.41 19.53
C ARG A 168 6.23 6.22 20.88
N THR A 169 6.34 4.97 21.32
CA THR A 169 7.08 4.61 22.54
C THR A 169 8.52 5.13 22.49
N LEU A 170 9.15 5.07 21.32
CA LEU A 170 10.51 5.55 21.07
C LEU A 170 10.62 7.07 20.83
N GLN A 171 9.49 7.75 20.63
CA GLN A 171 9.39 9.18 20.27
C GLN A 171 10.07 9.51 18.94
N ILE A 172 9.89 8.64 17.94
CA ILE A 172 10.39 8.80 16.56
C ILE A 172 9.26 8.86 15.52
N ASN A 173 8.01 8.88 15.98
CA ASN A 173 6.83 8.99 15.14
C ASN A 173 6.68 10.40 14.55
N GLN A 174 6.01 10.50 13.40
CA GLN A 174 5.51 11.75 12.87
C GLN A 174 4.16 12.13 13.51
N PRO A 175 3.76 13.41 13.51
CA PRO A 175 2.47 13.85 14.05
C PRO A 175 1.25 13.17 13.39
N THR A 176 1.38 12.80 12.12
CA THR A 176 0.30 12.21 11.30
C THR A 176 0.28 10.69 11.30
N ASP A 177 1.23 10.04 11.97
CA ASP A 177 1.28 8.58 12.04
C ASP A 177 0.03 8.03 12.77
N PRO A 178 -0.47 6.84 12.44
CA PRO A 178 -1.50 6.19 13.25
C PRO A 178 -0.96 5.80 14.64
N ASN A 179 -1.86 5.30 15.49
CA ASN A 179 -1.52 4.81 16.85
C ASN A 179 -1.57 3.28 16.94
N PHE A 180 -1.67 2.59 15.81
CA PHE A 180 -1.88 1.16 15.69
C PHE A 180 -1.03 0.62 14.53
N PRO A 181 -0.74 -0.69 14.49
CA PRO A 181 0.08 -1.24 13.43
C PRO A 181 -0.68 -1.29 12.10
N ALA A 182 0.00 -0.93 11.01
CA ALA A 182 -0.52 -1.13 9.66
C ALA A 182 0.08 -2.41 9.06
N ARG A 183 -0.73 -3.18 8.34
CA ARG A 183 -0.27 -4.42 7.70
C ARG A 183 -0.46 -4.34 6.20
N ILE A 184 0.63 -4.58 5.47
CA ILE A 184 0.63 -4.68 4.02
C ILE A 184 0.80 -6.15 3.68
N TYR A 185 -0.04 -6.66 2.78
CA TYR A 185 0.15 -7.98 2.16
C TYR A 185 0.35 -7.79 0.68
N TYR A 186 1.22 -8.59 0.08
CA TYR A 186 1.44 -8.55 -1.36
C TYR A 186 1.61 -9.95 -1.94
N ASP A 187 1.18 -10.09 -3.19
CA ASP A 187 1.41 -11.25 -4.04
C ASP A 187 1.81 -10.77 -5.43
N LEU A 188 3.07 -10.99 -5.80
CA LEU A 188 3.66 -10.62 -7.08
C LEU A 188 3.83 -11.83 -8.02
N THR A 189 3.37 -13.01 -7.61
CA THR A 189 3.60 -14.29 -8.31
C THR A 189 2.78 -14.43 -9.60
N GLY A 190 1.74 -13.61 -9.75
CA GLY A 190 0.74 -13.76 -10.82
C GLY A 190 0.36 -12.45 -11.52
N ASN A 191 -0.65 -12.59 -12.37
CA ASN A 191 -1.37 -11.50 -13.01
C ASN A 191 -2.87 -11.68 -12.69
N PRO A 192 -3.48 -10.84 -11.84
CA PRO A 192 -2.94 -9.59 -11.31
C PRO A 192 -1.89 -9.79 -10.21
N ARG A 193 -1.01 -8.79 -10.06
CA ARG A 193 -0.25 -8.56 -8.83
C ARG A 193 -1.16 -7.87 -7.84
N THR A 194 -1.15 -8.29 -6.59
CA THR A 194 -2.05 -7.73 -5.57
C THR A 194 -1.28 -7.13 -4.41
N VAL A 195 -1.78 -6.00 -3.91
CA VAL A 195 -1.32 -5.36 -2.68
C VAL A 195 -2.54 -5.03 -1.86
N SER A 196 -2.58 -5.44 -0.59
CA SER A 196 -3.62 -5.04 0.34
C SER A 196 -3.04 -4.31 1.55
N LEU A 197 -3.84 -3.41 2.12
CA LEU A 197 -3.52 -2.64 3.31
C LEU A 197 -4.66 -2.81 4.32
N ASP A 198 -4.33 -3.42 5.45
CA ASP A 198 -5.20 -3.58 6.62
C ASP A 198 -4.96 -2.44 7.60
N LEU A 199 -6.01 -1.64 7.82
CA LEU A 199 -6.11 -0.55 8.80
C LEU A 199 -7.29 -0.76 9.76
N THR A 200 -7.75 -1.99 9.96
CA THR A 200 -9.02 -2.32 10.64
C THR A 200 -9.13 -1.82 12.09
N SER A 201 -8.04 -1.41 12.72
CA SER A 201 -7.99 -0.88 14.09
C SER A 201 -8.11 0.65 14.19
N GLY A 202 -8.22 1.40 13.08
CA GLY A 202 -8.45 2.85 13.12
C GLY A 202 -8.15 3.61 11.83
N GLN A 203 -7.92 4.91 11.94
CA GLN A 203 -7.54 5.78 10.80
C GLN A 203 -6.01 5.79 10.62
N GLY A 204 -5.51 5.52 9.43
CA GLY A 204 -4.06 5.51 9.14
C GLY A 204 -3.77 6.05 7.75
N PHE A 205 -2.65 6.78 7.57
CA PHE A 205 -2.29 7.40 6.28
C PHE A 205 -3.37 8.33 5.68
N GLY A 206 -4.23 8.93 6.51
CA GLY A 206 -5.37 9.73 6.07
C GLY A 206 -6.54 8.92 5.50
N LEU A 207 -6.54 7.59 5.72
CA LEU A 207 -7.55 6.65 5.28
C LEU A 207 -8.45 6.20 6.44
N VAL A 208 -9.72 5.90 6.11
CA VAL A 208 -10.70 5.34 7.04
C VAL A 208 -10.39 3.88 7.32
N GLY A 209 -10.60 3.45 8.56
CA GLY A 209 -10.31 2.08 8.99
C GLY A 209 -11.22 1.05 8.33
N PHE A 210 -10.78 0.54 7.18
CA PHE A 210 -11.33 -0.63 6.50
C PHE A 210 -10.24 -1.24 5.61
N ASP A 211 -10.49 -2.44 5.08
CA ASP A 211 -9.53 -3.15 4.24
C ASP A 211 -9.49 -2.57 2.82
N TYR A 212 -8.29 -2.23 2.36
CA TYR A 212 -8.04 -1.79 0.99
C TYR A 212 -7.37 -2.90 0.20
N GLY A 213 -7.97 -3.29 -0.93
CA GLY A 213 -7.35 -4.21 -1.89
C GLY A 213 -7.03 -3.50 -3.19
N TYR A 214 -5.80 -3.66 -3.69
CA TYR A 214 -5.41 -3.28 -5.04
C TYR A 214 -4.99 -4.51 -5.85
N ALA A 215 -5.42 -4.56 -7.10
CA ALA A 215 -4.97 -5.51 -8.11
C ALA A 215 -4.47 -4.75 -9.34
N GLY A 216 -3.20 -4.94 -9.69
CA GLY A 216 -2.55 -4.38 -10.88
C GLY A 216 -2.30 -5.46 -11.91
N TYR A 217 -2.70 -5.20 -13.15
CA TYR A 217 -2.62 -6.16 -14.25
C TYR A 217 -1.47 -5.81 -15.20
N ALA A 218 -0.92 -6.83 -15.86
CA ALA A 218 0.21 -6.67 -16.78
C ALA A 218 -0.11 -5.79 -18.01
N ASP A 219 -1.38 -5.66 -18.38
CA ASP A 219 -1.86 -4.78 -19.44
C ASP A 219 -2.05 -3.32 -18.99
N GLY A 220 -1.76 -3.02 -17.73
CA GLY A 220 -1.86 -1.69 -17.12
C GLY A 220 -3.23 -1.38 -16.52
N HIS A 221 -4.18 -2.33 -16.53
CA HIS A 221 -5.42 -2.17 -15.78
C HIS A 221 -5.17 -2.21 -14.28
N GLY A 222 -6.03 -1.54 -13.53
CA GLY A 222 -6.00 -1.54 -12.07
C GLY A 222 -7.39 -1.71 -11.49
N ARG A 223 -7.48 -2.29 -10.30
CA ARG A 223 -8.73 -2.40 -9.54
C ARG A 223 -8.46 -2.07 -8.07
N PHE A 224 -9.32 -1.25 -7.49
CA PHE A 224 -9.46 -1.17 -6.04
C PHE A 224 -10.75 -1.81 -5.58
N ASP A 225 -10.69 -2.47 -4.43
CA ASP A 225 -11.84 -2.98 -3.71
C ASP A 225 -11.95 -2.32 -2.34
N TYR A 226 -13.16 -1.86 -2.04
CA TYR A 226 -13.52 -1.18 -0.79
C TYR A 226 -14.70 -1.92 -0.15
N ALA A 227 -14.66 -2.08 1.17
CA ALA A 227 -15.79 -2.53 1.97
C ALA A 227 -16.14 -1.43 2.98
N ILE A 228 -17.16 -0.63 2.67
CA ILE A 228 -17.49 0.59 3.41
C ILE A 228 -18.73 0.36 4.28
N PRO A 229 -18.57 0.22 5.61
CA PRO A 229 -19.72 0.12 6.51
C PRO A 229 -20.52 1.42 6.53
N GLN A 230 -21.84 1.31 6.51
CA GLN A 230 -22.78 2.44 6.53
C GLN A 230 -23.44 2.57 7.91
N SER A 231 -23.82 3.79 8.29
CA SER A 231 -24.45 4.08 9.59
C SER A 231 -25.80 3.39 9.80
N ASN A 232 -26.46 2.98 8.71
CA ASN A 232 -27.72 2.23 8.72
C ASN A 232 -27.53 0.70 8.83
N GLY A 233 -26.31 0.23 9.07
CA GLY A 233 -25.99 -1.20 9.19
C GLY A 233 -25.83 -1.94 7.85
N CYS A 234 -25.88 -1.24 6.72
CA CYS A 234 -25.52 -1.81 5.43
C CYS A 234 -23.99 -1.86 5.24
N LEU A 235 -23.52 -2.78 4.40
CA LEU A 235 -22.17 -2.78 3.86
C LEU A 235 -22.22 -2.38 2.39
N LEU A 236 -21.42 -1.39 2.00
CA LEU A 236 -21.25 -1.00 0.61
C LEU A 236 -19.92 -1.54 0.11
N GLU A 237 -19.97 -2.57 -0.73
CA GLU A 237 -18.79 -3.06 -1.44
C GLU A 237 -18.64 -2.26 -2.72
N VAL A 238 -17.44 -1.75 -2.99
CA VAL A 238 -17.17 -0.96 -4.19
C VAL A 238 -15.94 -1.52 -4.89
N SER A 239 -16.09 -1.84 -6.17
CA SER A 239 -14.96 -2.17 -7.04
C SER A 239 -14.75 -1.03 -8.04
N ALA A 240 -13.59 -0.38 -7.96
CA ALA A 240 -13.18 0.69 -8.85
C ALA A 240 -12.14 0.17 -9.84
N TRP A 241 -12.53 -0.04 -11.09
CA TRP A 241 -11.66 -0.46 -12.17
C TRP A 241 -11.14 0.71 -12.98
N PHE A 242 -9.90 0.61 -13.43
CA PHE A 242 -9.18 1.62 -14.19
C PHE A 242 -8.58 1.00 -15.45
N THR A 243 -8.71 1.72 -16.56
CA THR A 243 -7.89 1.56 -17.76
C THR A 243 -6.47 2.07 -17.51
N PRO A 244 -5.47 1.70 -18.32
CA PRO A 244 -4.12 2.28 -18.21
C PRO A 244 -4.14 3.81 -18.33
N GLN A 245 -5.10 4.37 -19.07
CA GLN A 245 -5.27 5.81 -19.26
C GLN A 245 -6.06 6.49 -18.12
N GLY A 246 -6.65 5.72 -17.19
CA GLY A 246 -7.32 6.26 -16.00
C GLY A 246 -8.81 6.51 -16.11
N ALA A 247 -9.43 6.24 -17.27
CA ALA A 247 -10.88 6.08 -17.39
C ALA A 247 -11.30 4.75 -16.73
N GLY A 248 -12.55 4.61 -16.30
CA GLY A 248 -12.90 3.43 -15.53
C GLY A 248 -14.38 3.16 -15.30
N LYS A 249 -14.62 2.16 -14.46
CA LYS A 249 -15.93 1.67 -14.07
C LYS A 249 -15.95 1.38 -12.57
N LEU A 250 -16.96 1.92 -11.89
CA LEU A 250 -17.30 1.62 -10.51
C LEU A 250 -18.47 0.63 -10.51
N THR A 251 -18.35 -0.43 -9.73
CA THR A 251 -19.46 -1.32 -9.39
C THR A 251 -19.70 -1.23 -7.90
N TYR A 252 -20.93 -0.91 -7.51
CA TYR A 252 -21.34 -0.88 -6.10
C TYR A 252 -22.27 -2.05 -5.83
N ARG A 253 -22.03 -2.75 -4.73
CA ARG A 253 -22.93 -3.75 -4.19
C ARG A 253 -23.34 -3.34 -2.79
N ALA A 254 -24.62 -3.01 -2.66
CA ALA A 254 -25.21 -2.72 -1.36
C ALA A 254 -25.69 -4.04 -0.74
N LEU A 255 -25.19 -4.36 0.45
CA LEU A 255 -25.61 -5.49 1.27
C LEU A 255 -26.31 -4.95 2.50
N CYS A 256 -27.64 -4.98 2.50
CA CYS A 256 -28.48 -4.47 3.58
C CYS A 256 -29.29 -5.61 4.21
N PRO A 257 -28.83 -6.22 5.32
CA PRO A 257 -29.48 -7.39 5.92
C PRO A 257 -30.93 -7.14 6.33
N LEU A 258 -31.23 -5.92 6.78
CA LEU A 258 -32.55 -5.54 7.28
C LEU A 258 -33.55 -5.19 6.17
N ASN A 259 -33.07 -4.82 4.98
CA ASN A 259 -33.93 -4.32 3.89
C ASN A 259 -33.96 -5.25 2.66
N LEU A 260 -33.21 -6.37 2.68
CA LEU A 260 -33.11 -7.35 1.58
C LEU A 260 -32.78 -6.72 0.22
N ILE A 261 -32.09 -5.57 0.21
CA ILE A 261 -31.68 -4.92 -1.03
C ILE A 261 -30.36 -5.54 -1.45
N TYR A 262 -30.39 -6.20 -2.60
CA TYR A 262 -29.23 -6.73 -3.31
C TYR A 262 -29.31 -6.26 -4.75
N GLY A 263 -28.29 -5.56 -5.19
CA GLY A 263 -28.14 -5.29 -6.61
C GLY A 263 -26.96 -4.40 -6.89
N ASP A 264 -26.54 -4.45 -8.15
CA ASP A 264 -25.32 -3.80 -8.60
C ASP A 264 -25.66 -2.44 -9.21
N ILE A 265 -24.92 -1.43 -8.80
CA ILE A 265 -24.94 -0.10 -9.42
C ILE A 265 -23.69 0.02 -10.27
N THR A 266 -23.83 0.51 -11.49
CA THR A 266 -22.68 0.81 -12.35
C THR A 266 -22.53 2.31 -12.55
N GLN A 267 -21.33 2.83 -12.35
CA GLN A 267 -20.96 4.17 -12.81
C GLN A 267 -19.71 4.08 -13.67
N CYS A 268 -19.69 4.77 -14.80
CA CYS A 268 -18.50 4.86 -15.66
C CYS A 268 -17.97 6.29 -15.65
N PHE A 269 -16.66 6.43 -15.77
CA PHE A 269 -15.98 7.72 -15.71
C PHE A 269 -14.85 7.81 -16.73
N ASP A 270 -14.57 9.03 -17.18
CA ASP A 270 -13.46 9.34 -18.08
C ASP A 270 -12.14 9.56 -17.32
N VAL A 271 -11.07 9.88 -18.06
CA VAL A 271 -9.73 10.10 -17.50
C VAL A 271 -9.68 11.26 -16.48
N SER A 272 -10.58 12.23 -16.62
CA SER A 272 -10.74 13.38 -15.71
C SER A 272 -11.59 13.05 -14.48
N ALA A 273 -12.02 11.79 -14.32
CA ALA A 273 -12.96 11.32 -13.29
C ALA A 273 -14.33 12.02 -13.36
N CYS A 274 -14.77 12.40 -14.56
CA CYS A 274 -16.15 12.83 -14.78
C CYS A 274 -17.02 11.62 -15.14
N ILE A 275 -18.19 11.53 -14.50
CA ILE A 275 -19.16 10.47 -14.78
C ILE A 275 -19.69 10.62 -16.20
N THR A 276 -19.60 9.55 -16.97
CA THR A 276 -20.09 9.44 -18.36
C THR A 276 -21.35 8.58 -18.47
N TYR A 277 -21.58 7.69 -17.50
CA TYR A 277 -22.75 6.81 -17.44
C TYR A 277 -23.08 6.39 -16.01
N VAL A 278 -24.37 6.25 -15.72
CA VAL A 278 -24.89 5.69 -14.46
C VAL A 278 -26.03 4.72 -14.78
N ASN A 279 -25.95 3.53 -14.21
CA ASN A 279 -27.07 2.60 -14.07
C ASN A 279 -27.27 2.30 -12.58
N ASP A 280 -28.25 2.96 -12.01
CA ASP A 280 -28.61 2.84 -10.60
C ASP A 280 -30.11 2.55 -10.49
N PRO A 281 -30.53 1.27 -10.55
CA PRO A 281 -31.94 0.90 -10.50
C PRO A 281 -32.59 1.26 -9.15
N PHE A 282 -31.79 1.54 -8.11
CA PHE A 282 -32.25 1.80 -6.75
C PHE A 282 -32.18 3.29 -6.35
N ALA A 283 -31.57 4.13 -7.18
CA ALA A 283 -31.30 5.55 -6.92
C ALA A 283 -30.57 5.81 -5.59
N PHE A 284 -29.56 5.00 -5.28
CA PHE A 284 -28.71 5.19 -4.10
C PHE A 284 -27.61 6.25 -4.30
N THR A 285 -27.25 6.51 -5.53
CA THR A 285 -26.20 7.45 -5.87
C THR A 285 -26.74 8.87 -5.90
N ALA A 286 -25.94 9.83 -5.40
CA ALA A 286 -26.40 11.20 -5.17
C ALA A 286 -26.93 11.87 -6.44
N GLN A 287 -26.30 11.63 -7.59
CA GLN A 287 -26.70 12.19 -8.88
C GLN A 287 -28.10 11.74 -9.34
N CYS A 288 -28.65 10.66 -8.78
CA CYS A 288 -29.97 10.15 -9.13
C CYS A 288 -31.10 10.86 -8.40
N ASN A 289 -30.82 11.64 -7.34
CA ASN A 289 -31.82 12.41 -6.58
C ASN A 289 -33.08 11.59 -6.21
N GLY A 290 -32.92 10.30 -5.92
CA GLY A 290 -34.02 9.38 -5.55
C GLY A 290 -34.93 8.89 -6.68
N LEU A 291 -34.67 9.25 -7.94
CA LEU A 291 -35.49 8.83 -9.09
C LEU A 291 -35.13 7.41 -9.58
N LYS A 292 -36.10 6.49 -9.58
CA LYS A 292 -35.90 5.07 -9.96
C LYS A 292 -36.69 4.69 -11.24
N PRO A 293 -36.10 3.90 -12.17
CA PRO A 293 -34.68 3.57 -12.27
C PRO A 293 -33.87 4.79 -12.73
N CYS A 294 -32.66 4.97 -12.21
CA CYS A 294 -31.79 6.04 -12.63
C CYS A 294 -30.86 5.56 -13.74
N LEU A 295 -31.04 6.14 -14.93
CA LEU A 295 -30.18 5.94 -16.08
C LEU A 295 -29.73 7.32 -16.56
N LEU A 296 -28.44 7.60 -16.48
CA LEU A 296 -27.83 8.86 -16.91
C LEU A 296 -26.68 8.59 -17.88
N GLY A 297 -26.49 9.48 -18.84
CA GLY A 297 -25.38 9.39 -19.79
C GLY A 297 -25.52 8.29 -20.83
N ASN A 298 -24.38 7.81 -21.36
CA ASN A 298 -24.34 6.85 -22.46
C ASN A 298 -23.58 5.57 -22.05
N PRO A 299 -24.20 4.38 -22.07
CA PRO A 299 -23.52 3.14 -21.71
C PRO A 299 -22.33 2.81 -22.63
N ALA A 300 -22.32 3.31 -23.88
CA ALA A 300 -21.19 3.14 -24.80
C ALA A 300 -19.94 3.93 -24.37
N SER A 301 -20.06 4.85 -23.41
CA SER A 301 -18.94 5.58 -22.82
C SER A 301 -18.27 4.81 -21.67
N CYS A 302 -18.77 3.63 -21.31
CA CYS A 302 -18.12 2.74 -20.36
C CYS A 302 -16.92 2.04 -21.01
N PRO A 303 -15.72 2.10 -20.42
CA PRO A 303 -14.58 1.32 -20.90
C PRO A 303 -14.88 -0.18 -20.82
N ALA A 304 -14.38 -0.93 -21.80
CA ALA A 304 -14.36 -2.39 -21.73
C ALA A 304 -13.31 -2.80 -20.69
N LEU A 305 -13.78 -3.24 -19.53
CA LEU A 305 -12.97 -3.71 -18.41
C LEU A 305 -13.44 -5.12 -18.03
N PRO A 306 -12.54 -5.97 -17.50
CA PRO A 306 -12.86 -7.36 -17.13
C PRO A 306 -14.05 -7.51 -16.16
#